data_AF-A0A6M1LN59-F1
#
_entry.id   AF-A0A6M1LN59-F1
#
_cell.length_a   1.000
_cell.length_b   1.000
_cell.length_c   1.000
_cell.angle_alpha   90.00
_cell.angle_beta   90.00
_cell.angle_gamma   90.00
#
_symmetry.space_group_name_H-M   'P 1'
#
loop_
_entity.id
_entity.type
_entity.pdbx_description
1 polymer ?
#
loop_
_entity_poly.entity_id
_entity_poly.type
_entity_poly.pdbx_seq_one_letter_code
_entity_poly.pdbx_strand_id
1 'polypeptide(L)'
;MTLAHLDAVTQAGIIEGWACDPQRPRETLALAVLLDDGTAVAAGRAELFREDLMDAQLRYGWCAFRLRAALGPEALAAQRLRLVEATTGAVLHVQPQLPIRHVEHHDCETVEAVVAEDPTMLRSIDQLAGCGDLFAAFIAQEGLPAFIRAAYGYVLGRPADPVGFASYEKLMRRGALTPFGLLAILADSGEFRSRPRLLPSPVQPAFVFATAAAPPAAPELTLDDGADAA
;
A
#
# COMPACT_ATOMS: atom_id res chain seq x y z
N MET A 1 -8.30 17.06 1.78
CA MET A 1 -7.15 17.54 2.59
C MET A 1 -6.34 16.33 2.97
N THR A 2 -5.04 16.33 2.69
CA THR A 2 -4.13 15.24 3.04
C THR A 2 -4.01 15.11 4.55
N LEU A 3 -4.00 13.88 5.05
CA LEU A 3 -3.79 13.56 6.46
C LEU A 3 -2.41 12.95 6.61
N ALA A 4 -1.64 13.40 7.59
CA ALA A 4 -0.33 12.85 7.86
C ALA A 4 0.10 13.06 9.31
N HIS A 5 1.01 12.22 9.76
CA HIS A 5 1.59 12.30 11.09
C HIS A 5 3.01 11.71 11.10
N LEU A 6 3.88 12.31 11.93
CA LEU A 6 5.21 11.78 12.24
C LEU A 6 5.15 11.21 13.65
N ASP A 7 5.42 9.91 13.79
CA ASP A 7 5.28 9.22 15.08
C ASP A 7 6.54 9.36 15.93
N ALA A 8 7.68 8.92 15.40
CA ALA A 8 8.93 8.78 16.13
C ALA A 8 10.13 8.61 15.19
N VAL A 9 11.34 8.74 15.74
CA VAL A 9 12.58 8.24 15.13
C VAL A 9 13.12 7.09 15.96
N THR A 10 13.47 5.98 15.32
CA THR A 10 14.09 4.84 16.03
C THR A 10 15.55 5.14 16.36
N GLN A 11 16.14 4.43 17.32
CA GLN A 11 17.58 4.54 17.61
C GLN A 11 18.48 4.23 16.39
N ALA A 12 17.96 3.51 15.39
CA ALA A 12 18.67 3.26 14.13
C ALA A 12 18.56 4.42 13.12
N GLY A 13 17.93 5.55 13.47
CA GLY A 13 17.73 6.68 12.56
C GLY A 13 16.65 6.41 11.50
N ILE A 14 15.62 5.64 11.83
CA ILE A 14 14.45 5.44 10.95
C ILE A 14 13.32 6.33 11.45
N ILE A 15 12.82 7.20 10.58
CA ILE A 15 11.64 8.04 10.85
C ILE A 15 10.39 7.23 10.51
N GLU A 16 9.47 7.12 11.46
CA GLU A 16 8.20 6.41 11.34
C GLU A 16 7.03 7.38 11.32
N GLY A 17 6.00 7.03 10.58
CA GLY A 17 4.79 7.83 10.48
C GLY A 17 3.81 7.27 9.47
N TRP A 18 2.83 8.08 9.11
CA TRP A 18 1.86 7.76 8.08
C TRP A 18 1.40 9.01 7.32
N ALA A 19 0.99 8.83 6.08
CA ALA A 19 0.44 9.89 5.25
C ALA A 19 -0.48 9.32 4.16
N CYS A 20 -1.66 9.89 4.03
CA CYS A 20 -2.59 9.54 2.95
C CYS A 20 -3.39 10.76 2.48
N ASP A 21 -3.82 10.72 1.23
CA ASP A 21 -4.83 11.62 0.71
C ASP A 21 -6.18 10.90 0.62
N PRO A 22 -7.17 11.23 1.48
CA PRO A 22 -8.49 10.61 1.43
C PRO A 22 -9.23 10.84 0.10
N GLN A 23 -8.85 11.86 -0.67
CA GLN A 23 -9.42 12.10 -2.01
C GLN A 23 -8.79 11.23 -3.09
N ARG A 24 -7.60 10.68 -2.83
CA ARG A 24 -6.87 9.77 -3.71
C ARG A 24 -6.50 8.48 -2.96
N PRO A 25 -7.48 7.71 -2.45
CA PRO A 25 -7.22 6.55 -1.59
C PRO A 25 -6.44 5.43 -2.30
N ARG A 26 -6.37 5.44 -3.63
CA ARG A 26 -5.61 4.48 -4.43
C ARG A 26 -4.14 4.89 -4.62
N GLU A 27 -3.81 6.15 -4.43
CA GLU A 27 -2.46 6.65 -4.73
C GLU A 27 -1.54 6.59 -3.51
N THR A 28 -0.33 6.07 -3.73
CA THR A 28 0.73 6.05 -2.71
C THR A 28 1.46 7.38 -2.77
N LEU A 29 1.50 8.09 -1.64
CA LEU A 29 2.22 9.36 -1.56
C LEU A 29 3.73 9.14 -1.52
N ALA A 30 4.45 9.86 -2.38
CA ALA A 30 5.89 10.03 -2.27
C ALA A 30 6.18 11.13 -1.25
N LEU A 31 7.07 10.86 -0.31
CA LEU A 31 7.32 11.68 0.87
C LEU A 31 8.77 12.11 0.96
N ALA A 32 8.98 13.31 1.50
CA ALA A 32 10.28 13.75 1.98
C ALA A 32 10.14 14.36 3.38
N VAL A 33 11.16 14.18 4.21
CA VAL A 33 11.30 14.85 5.50
C VAL A 33 12.37 15.90 5.36
N LEU A 34 12.01 17.15 5.65
CA LEU A 34 12.87 18.31 5.55
C LEU A 34 13.14 18.90 6.93
N LEU A 35 14.33 19.49 7.12
CA LEU A 35 14.60 20.43 8.20
C LEU A 35 13.94 21.79 7.92
N ASP A 36 13.96 22.68 8.90
CA ASP A 36 13.43 24.06 8.76
C ASP A 36 14.15 24.86 7.65
N ASP A 37 15.45 24.60 7.42
CA ASP A 37 16.23 25.22 6.35
C ASP A 37 15.91 24.67 4.95
N GLY A 38 15.01 23.68 4.86
CA GLY A 38 14.61 23.02 3.61
C GLY A 38 15.48 21.83 3.21
N THR A 39 16.52 21.48 3.97
CA THR A 39 17.38 20.33 3.69
C THR A 39 16.61 19.02 3.84
N ALA A 40 16.63 18.18 2.80
CA ALA A 40 16.03 16.85 2.85
C ALA A 40 16.90 15.88 3.66
N VAL A 41 16.32 15.29 4.70
CA VAL A 41 16.99 14.33 5.59
C VAL A 41 16.52 12.90 5.37
N ALA A 42 15.35 12.68 4.78
CA ALA A 42 14.85 11.37 4.42
C ALA A 42 13.85 11.47 3.26
N ALA A 43 13.69 10.40 2.49
CA ALA A 43 12.68 10.29 1.43
C ALA A 43 12.20 8.85 1.27
N GLY A 44 10.97 8.67 0.78
CA GLY A 44 10.40 7.36 0.48
C GLY A 44 8.90 7.42 0.21
N ARG A 45 8.17 6.35 0.54
CA ARG A 45 6.74 6.21 0.18
C ARG A 45 5.90 5.72 1.35
N ALA A 46 4.64 6.15 1.39
CA ALA A 46 3.63 5.72 2.35
C ALA A 46 2.95 4.40 1.90
N GLU A 47 3.67 3.29 2.00
CA GLU A 47 3.27 2.01 1.41
C GLU A 47 3.20 0.84 2.39
N LEU A 48 3.41 1.08 3.69
CA LEU A 48 3.39 0.04 4.71
C LEU A 48 2.01 -0.10 5.37
N PHE A 49 1.69 -1.33 5.81
CA PHE A 49 0.47 -1.63 6.54
C PHE A 49 0.56 -1.30 8.03
N ARG A 50 -0.54 -0.76 8.57
CA ARG A 50 -0.79 -0.60 10.00
C ARG A 50 -2.26 -0.86 10.32
N GLU A 51 -2.50 -1.71 11.32
CA GLU A 51 -3.86 -2.13 11.74
C GLU A 51 -4.66 -0.95 12.31
N ASP A 52 -4.04 -0.08 13.11
CA ASP A 52 -4.70 1.10 13.67
C ASP A 52 -5.17 2.08 12.58
N LEU A 53 -4.43 2.16 11.46
CA LEU A 53 -4.83 2.97 10.30
C LEU A 53 -5.96 2.29 9.50
N MET A 54 -5.98 0.95 9.46
CA MET A 54 -7.09 0.20 8.86
C MET A 54 -8.38 0.42 9.66
N ASP A 55 -8.32 0.33 10.99
CA ASP A 55 -9.45 0.56 11.89
C ASP A 55 -9.96 2.00 11.80
N ALA A 56 -9.05 2.96 11.62
CA ALA A 56 -9.38 4.36 11.33
C ALA A 56 -9.89 4.59 9.89
N GLN A 57 -9.98 3.54 9.07
CA GLN A 57 -10.38 3.57 7.66
C GLN A 57 -9.52 4.51 6.80
N LEU A 58 -8.24 4.65 7.15
CA LEU A 58 -7.27 5.47 6.43
C LEU A 58 -6.58 4.62 5.37
N ARG A 59 -6.97 4.81 4.12
CA ARG A 59 -6.35 4.17 2.94
C ARG A 59 -6.17 2.65 3.11
N TYR A 60 -7.18 1.99 3.68
CA TYR A 60 -7.21 0.54 3.92
C TYR A 60 -6.09 0.03 4.85
N GLY A 61 -5.43 0.92 5.61
CA GLY A 61 -4.29 0.61 6.46
C GLY A 61 -2.92 0.71 5.75
N TRP A 62 -2.88 0.92 4.44
CA TRP A 62 -1.67 0.91 3.62
C TRP A 62 -1.13 2.32 3.35
N CYS A 63 -0.85 3.08 4.39
CA CYS A 63 -0.33 4.45 4.29
C CYS A 63 0.74 4.80 5.32
N ALA A 64 1.30 3.80 5.99
CA ALA A 64 2.42 3.99 6.90
C ALA A 64 3.75 4.06 6.13
N PHE A 65 4.77 4.62 6.75
CA PHE A 65 6.12 4.67 6.19
C PHE A 65 7.20 4.44 7.26
N ARG A 66 8.36 4.01 6.78
CA ARG A 66 9.62 3.94 7.52
C ARG A 66 10.71 4.50 6.63
N LEU A 67 11.26 5.66 6.97
CA LEU A 67 12.24 6.36 6.14
C LEU A 67 13.60 6.37 6.83
N ARG A 68 14.63 5.86 6.17
CA ARG A 68 16.01 5.99 6.68
C ARG A 68 16.44 7.44 6.58
N ALA A 69 16.82 8.03 7.71
CA ALA A 69 17.35 9.38 7.72
C ALA A 69 18.87 9.39 7.49
N ALA A 70 19.34 10.46 6.87
CA ALA A 70 20.77 10.74 6.69
C ALA A 70 21.44 11.25 7.99
N LEU A 71 20.64 11.71 8.95
CA LEU A 71 21.10 12.19 10.26
C LEU A 71 20.87 11.15 11.35
N GLY A 72 21.68 11.22 12.42
CA GLY A 72 21.48 10.40 13.61
C GLY A 72 20.21 10.77 14.38
N PRO A 73 19.67 9.86 15.21
CA PRO A 73 18.39 10.04 15.90
C PRO A 73 18.37 11.23 16.86
N GLU A 74 19.47 11.48 17.59
CA GLU A 74 19.56 12.63 18.51
C GLU A 74 19.53 13.96 17.77
N ALA A 75 20.21 14.05 16.64
CA ALA A 75 20.20 15.24 15.79
C ALA A 75 18.80 15.49 15.23
N LEU A 76 18.07 14.45 14.83
CA LEU A 76 16.69 14.58 14.35
C LEU A 76 15.71 14.98 15.45
N ALA A 77 15.84 14.39 16.64
CA ALA A 77 14.95 14.66 17.77
C ALA A 77 15.05 16.11 18.29
N ALA A 78 16.22 16.73 18.11
CA ALA A 78 16.47 18.12 18.48
C ALA A 78 15.96 19.14 17.44
N GLN A 79 15.51 18.69 16.27
CA GLN A 79 15.15 19.55 15.14
C GLN A 79 13.65 19.55 14.88
N ARG A 80 13.17 20.67 14.34
CA ARG A 80 11.83 20.76 13.77
C ARG A 80 11.82 20.12 12.38
N LEU A 81 10.95 19.13 12.20
CA LEU A 81 10.84 18.35 10.98
C LEU A 81 9.55 18.67 10.23
N ARG A 82 9.64 18.78 8.90
CA ARG A 82 8.52 18.99 8.00
C ARG A 82 8.37 17.77 7.11
N LEU A 83 7.23 17.10 7.20
CA LEU A 83 6.84 16.07 6.26
C LEU A 83 6.16 16.73 5.05
N VAL A 84 6.66 16.46 3.85
CA VAL A 84 6.12 17.03 2.60
C VAL A 84 5.80 15.93 1.59
N GLU A 85 4.85 16.19 0.71
CA GLU A 85 4.65 15.39 -0.51
C GLU A 85 5.78 15.76 -1.49
N ALA A 86 6.62 14.79 -1.85
CA ALA A 86 7.81 15.03 -2.65
C ALA A 86 7.50 15.56 -4.06
N THR A 87 6.34 15.19 -4.61
CA THR A 87 5.93 15.58 -5.97
C THR A 87 5.46 17.03 -6.05
N THR A 88 4.75 17.51 -5.03
CA THR A 88 4.12 18.84 -5.04
C THR A 88 4.84 19.85 -4.15
N GLY A 89 5.68 19.37 -3.22
CA GLY A 89 6.28 20.18 -2.16
C GLY A 89 5.29 20.61 -1.06
N ALA A 90 4.05 20.13 -1.11
CA ALA A 90 3.03 20.50 -0.13
C ALA A 90 3.42 19.98 1.26
N VAL A 91 3.35 20.87 2.27
CA VAL A 91 3.60 20.50 3.67
C VAL A 91 2.40 19.72 4.19
N LEU A 92 2.64 18.47 4.58
CA LEU A 92 1.61 17.56 5.07
C LEU A 92 1.51 17.57 6.59
N HIS A 93 2.64 17.61 7.28
CA HIS A 93 2.72 17.66 8.73
C HIS A 93 3.99 18.38 9.19
N VAL A 94 3.95 19.01 10.36
CA VAL A 94 5.12 19.63 10.98
C VAL A 94 5.24 19.16 12.41
N GLN A 95 6.38 18.59 12.75
CA GLN A 95 6.66 18.03 14.06
C GLN A 95 7.83 18.80 14.70
N PRO A 96 7.60 19.60 15.76
CA PRO A 96 8.64 20.40 16.40
C PRO A 96 9.77 19.57 17.00
N GLN A 97 9.42 18.42 17.57
CA GLN A 97 10.33 17.47 18.17
C GLN A 97 9.78 16.07 17.95
N LEU A 98 10.61 15.19 17.39
CA LEU A 98 10.26 13.82 17.11
C LEU A 98 10.80 12.93 18.24
N PRO A 99 9.93 12.20 18.96
CA PRO A 99 10.40 11.37 20.07
C PRO A 99 11.29 10.23 19.56
N ILE A 100 12.29 9.86 20.36
CA ILE A 100 13.13 8.70 20.09
C ILE A 100 12.43 7.45 20.61
N ARG A 101 12.21 6.46 19.74
CA ARG A 101 11.66 5.15 20.09
C ARG A 101 12.79 4.13 20.19
N HIS A 102 12.83 3.42 21.31
CA HIS A 102 13.67 2.25 21.48
C HIS A 102 12.98 1.06 20.81
N VAL A 103 13.64 0.48 19.81
CA VAL A 103 13.12 -0.69 19.08
C VAL A 103 14.13 -1.82 19.28
N GLU A 104 13.67 -2.91 19.90
CA GLU A 104 14.43 -4.16 19.91
C GLU A 104 14.61 -4.60 18.47
N HIS A 105 15.85 -4.68 18.01
CA HIS A 105 16.13 -5.21 16.69
C HIS A 105 15.93 -6.73 16.76
N HIS A 106 15.09 -7.27 15.89
CA HIS A 106 15.16 -8.68 15.58
C HIS A 106 16.25 -8.85 14.53
N ASP A 107 17.28 -9.62 14.89
CA ASP A 107 18.32 -9.98 13.94
C ASP A 107 17.68 -10.87 12.86
N CYS A 108 17.56 -10.33 11.64
CA CYS A 108 17.18 -11.11 10.47
C CYS A 108 18.35 -12.01 10.08
N GLU A 109 18.44 -13.19 10.69
CA GLU A 109 19.56 -14.13 10.46
C GLU A 109 19.46 -14.89 9.12
N THR A 110 18.28 -14.89 8.48
CA THR A 110 18.01 -15.67 7.25
C THR A 110 17.36 -14.82 6.16
N VAL A 111 17.55 -15.23 4.89
CA VAL A 111 16.90 -14.59 3.73
C VAL A 111 15.39 -14.70 3.84
N GLU A 112 14.89 -15.84 4.32
CA GLU A 112 13.47 -16.08 4.59
C GLU A 112 12.93 -15.09 5.63
N ALA A 113 13.69 -14.78 6.68
CA ALA A 113 13.31 -13.77 7.67
C ALA A 113 13.25 -12.37 7.05
N VAL A 114 14.24 -12.00 6.21
CA VAL A 114 14.23 -10.71 5.51
C VAL A 114 13.02 -10.59 4.59
N VAL A 115 12.67 -11.65 3.85
CA VAL A 115 11.50 -11.67 2.96
C VAL A 115 10.19 -11.66 3.75
N ALA A 116 10.11 -12.37 4.88
CA ALA A 116 8.96 -12.30 5.77
C ALA A 116 8.78 -10.92 6.40
N GLU A 117 9.87 -10.17 6.56
CA GLU A 117 9.85 -8.79 7.01
C GLU A 117 9.55 -7.77 5.90
N ASP A 118 9.56 -8.18 4.62
CA ASP A 118 9.26 -7.30 3.48
C ASP A 118 7.90 -6.62 3.70
N PRO A 119 7.90 -5.29 3.94
CA PRO A 119 6.69 -4.59 4.33
C PRO A 119 5.77 -4.31 3.13
N THR A 120 6.19 -4.71 1.92
CA THR A 120 5.40 -4.63 0.68
C THR A 120 4.64 -5.91 0.36
N MET A 121 4.83 -6.99 1.13
CA MET A 121 4.10 -8.25 1.03
C MET A 121 3.04 -8.38 2.13
N LEU A 122 1.96 -9.11 1.84
CA LEU A 122 1.00 -9.45 2.89
C LEU A 122 1.61 -10.46 3.87
N ARG A 123 1.48 -10.16 5.17
CA ARG A 123 1.84 -11.09 6.26
C ARG A 123 0.66 -11.96 6.70
N SER A 124 -0.56 -11.46 6.52
CA SER A 124 -1.81 -12.19 6.72
C SER A 124 -2.83 -11.72 5.69
N ILE A 125 -3.76 -12.60 5.32
CA ILE A 125 -4.90 -12.24 4.50
C ILE A 125 -5.76 -11.15 5.17
N ASP A 126 -5.77 -11.09 6.50
CA ASP A 126 -6.54 -10.12 7.29
C ASP A 126 -6.13 -8.68 7.04
N GLN A 127 -4.90 -8.44 6.55
CA GLN A 127 -4.45 -7.10 6.14
C GLN A 127 -5.21 -6.54 4.92
N LEU A 128 -6.03 -7.38 4.26
CA LEU A 128 -6.95 -6.98 3.21
C LEU A 128 -8.37 -6.70 3.72
N ALA A 129 -8.66 -6.86 5.00
CA ALA A 129 -10.00 -6.65 5.55
C ALA A 129 -10.52 -5.22 5.29
N GLY A 130 -9.63 -4.24 5.34
CA GLY A 130 -9.93 -2.85 4.99
C GLY A 130 -10.19 -2.59 3.51
N CYS A 131 -9.87 -3.51 2.60
CA CYS A 131 -9.91 -3.30 1.15
C CYS A 131 -11.29 -3.49 0.50
N GLY A 132 -12.38 -3.46 1.29
CA GLY A 132 -13.75 -3.70 0.80
C GLY A 132 -14.14 -2.85 -0.40
N ASP A 133 -13.81 -1.55 -0.38
CA ASP A 133 -14.12 -0.62 -1.48
C ASP A 133 -13.33 -0.92 -2.76
N LEU A 134 -12.09 -1.41 -2.63
CA LEU A 134 -11.30 -1.85 -3.79
C LEU A 134 -11.97 -3.06 -4.45
N PHE A 135 -12.41 -4.04 -3.66
CA PHE A 135 -13.10 -5.21 -4.19
C PHE A 135 -14.45 -4.85 -4.81
N ALA A 136 -15.23 -3.98 -4.17
CA ALA A 136 -16.48 -3.47 -4.72
C ALA A 136 -16.27 -2.73 -6.06
N ALA A 137 -15.24 -1.88 -6.15
CA ALA A 137 -14.93 -1.18 -7.40
C ALA A 137 -14.50 -2.14 -8.52
N PHE A 138 -13.67 -3.13 -8.21
CA PHE A 138 -13.28 -4.17 -9.17
C PHE A 138 -14.52 -4.93 -9.68
N ILE A 139 -15.41 -5.34 -8.78
CA ILE A 139 -16.66 -6.04 -9.14
C ILE A 139 -17.58 -5.15 -9.99
N ALA A 140 -17.65 -3.85 -9.69
CA ALA A 140 -18.44 -2.91 -10.46
C ALA A 140 -17.91 -2.74 -11.90
N GLN A 141 -16.59 -2.81 -12.09
CA GLN A 141 -15.94 -2.64 -13.39
C GLN A 141 -15.90 -3.94 -14.21
N GLU A 142 -15.45 -5.04 -13.61
CA GLU A 142 -15.15 -6.31 -14.31
C GLU A 142 -16.22 -7.39 -14.08
N GLY A 143 -17.12 -7.17 -13.13
CA GLY A 143 -18.16 -8.10 -12.75
C GLY A 143 -17.73 -9.14 -11.71
N LEU A 144 -18.73 -9.70 -11.02
CA LEU A 144 -18.54 -10.74 -10.00
C LEU A 144 -17.82 -12.01 -10.54
N PRO A 145 -18.14 -12.53 -11.75
CA PRO A 145 -17.38 -13.65 -12.34
C PRO A 145 -15.88 -13.40 -12.47
N ALA A 146 -15.48 -12.19 -12.87
CA ALA A 146 -14.08 -11.83 -13.01
C ALA A 146 -13.40 -11.79 -11.64
N PHE A 147 -14.08 -11.23 -10.62
CA PHE A 147 -13.57 -11.19 -9.26
C PHE A 147 -13.27 -12.58 -8.69
N ILE A 148 -14.18 -13.54 -8.86
CA ILE A 148 -13.99 -14.92 -8.36
C ILE A 148 -12.78 -15.57 -9.04
N ARG A 149 -12.62 -15.39 -10.37
CA ARG A 149 -11.44 -15.91 -11.08
C ARG A 149 -10.15 -15.26 -10.60
N ALA A 150 -10.16 -13.93 -10.39
CA ALA A 150 -9.02 -13.20 -9.86
C ALA A 150 -8.66 -13.65 -8.44
N ALA A 151 -9.65 -13.92 -7.57
CA ALA A 151 -9.44 -14.45 -6.22
C ALA A 151 -8.73 -15.80 -6.22
N TYR A 152 -9.14 -16.74 -7.07
CA TYR A 152 -8.45 -18.03 -7.23
C TYR A 152 -7.03 -17.86 -7.75
N GLY A 153 -6.83 -17.03 -8.78
CA GLY A 153 -5.52 -16.75 -9.34
C GLY A 153 -4.58 -16.09 -8.32
N TYR A 154 -5.09 -15.15 -7.55
CA TYR A 154 -4.35 -14.41 -6.54
C TYR A 154 -3.95 -15.29 -5.35
N VAL A 155 -4.91 -16.00 -4.74
CA VAL A 155 -4.65 -16.79 -3.52
C VAL A 155 -4.00 -18.14 -3.84
N LEU A 156 -4.54 -18.88 -4.82
CA LEU A 156 -4.13 -20.26 -5.08
C LEU A 156 -3.15 -20.39 -6.26
N GLY A 157 -3.00 -19.35 -7.09
CA GLY A 157 -2.13 -19.38 -8.26
C GLY A 157 -2.65 -20.27 -9.38
N ARG A 158 -3.97 -20.51 -9.45
CA ARG A 158 -4.61 -21.35 -10.47
C ARG A 158 -5.99 -20.84 -10.87
N PRO A 159 -6.56 -21.30 -11.99
CA PRO A 159 -7.94 -21.01 -12.36
C PRO A 159 -8.95 -21.58 -11.35
N ALA A 160 -10.09 -20.91 -11.23
CA ALA A 160 -11.24 -21.41 -10.48
C ALA A 160 -11.78 -22.70 -11.12
N ASP A 161 -12.06 -23.70 -10.28
CA ASP A 161 -12.73 -24.91 -10.72
C ASP A 161 -14.23 -24.62 -10.97
N PRO A 162 -14.90 -25.31 -11.91
CA PRO A 162 -16.28 -25.00 -12.26
C PRO A 162 -17.27 -25.13 -11.09
N VAL A 163 -17.02 -26.07 -10.17
CA VAL A 163 -17.90 -26.36 -9.03
C VAL A 163 -17.79 -25.26 -7.97
N GLY A 164 -16.57 -24.96 -7.55
CA GLY A 164 -16.27 -23.90 -6.60
C GLY A 164 -16.70 -22.53 -7.14
N PHE A 165 -16.44 -22.26 -8.42
CA PHE A 165 -16.89 -21.04 -9.09
C PHE A 165 -18.41 -20.84 -8.97
N ALA A 166 -19.20 -21.85 -9.36
CA ALA A 166 -20.66 -21.76 -9.30
C ALA A 166 -21.21 -21.65 -7.87
N SER A 167 -20.56 -22.33 -6.91
CA SER A 167 -20.91 -22.26 -5.49
C SER A 167 -20.68 -20.86 -4.91
N TYR A 168 -19.48 -20.31 -5.08
CA TYR A 168 -19.13 -18.99 -4.56
C TYR A 168 -19.90 -17.88 -5.26
N GLU A 169 -20.13 -17.98 -6.57
CA GLU A 169 -20.96 -17.01 -7.27
C GLU A 169 -22.37 -16.94 -6.68
N LYS A 170 -22.99 -18.10 -6.42
CA LYS A 170 -24.32 -18.17 -5.81
C LYS A 170 -24.33 -17.57 -4.39
N LEU A 171 -23.30 -17.83 -3.58
CA LEU A 171 -23.20 -17.30 -2.23
C LEU A 171 -23.02 -15.77 -2.22
N MET A 172 -22.13 -15.25 -3.08
CA MET A 172 -21.87 -13.81 -3.18
C MET A 172 -23.06 -13.03 -3.74
N ARG A 173 -23.77 -13.57 -4.74
CA ARG A 173 -25.01 -12.95 -5.26
C ARG A 173 -26.12 -12.85 -4.21
N ARG A 174 -26.13 -13.77 -3.24
CA ARG A 174 -27.09 -13.77 -2.13
C ARG A 174 -26.63 -12.92 -0.94
N GLY A 175 -25.45 -12.30 -1.02
CA GLY A 175 -24.84 -11.57 0.10
C GLY A 175 -24.40 -12.45 1.27
N ALA A 176 -24.43 -13.78 1.10
CA ALA A 176 -24.02 -14.73 2.14
C ALA A 176 -22.49 -14.86 2.26
N LEU A 177 -21.75 -14.34 1.28
CA LEU A 177 -20.30 -14.30 1.26
C LEU A 177 -19.83 -12.93 0.74
N THR A 178 -18.97 -12.27 1.50
CA THR A 178 -18.34 -11.01 1.09
C THR A 178 -17.12 -11.27 0.19
N PRO A 179 -16.68 -10.28 -0.61
CA PRO A 179 -15.45 -10.40 -1.40
C PRO A 179 -14.22 -10.77 -0.56
N PHE A 180 -14.03 -10.09 0.58
CA PHE A 180 -12.97 -10.44 1.54
C PHE A 180 -13.16 -11.84 2.12
N GLY A 181 -14.39 -12.22 2.49
CA GLY A 181 -14.69 -13.55 3.01
C GLY A 181 -14.31 -14.67 2.05
N LEU A 182 -14.48 -14.47 0.74
CA LEU A 182 -13.99 -15.44 -0.26
C LEU A 182 -12.47 -15.60 -0.20
N LEU A 183 -11.71 -14.49 -0.15
CA LEU A 183 -10.25 -14.53 -0.05
C LEU A 183 -9.80 -15.24 1.23
N ALA A 184 -10.45 -14.95 2.36
CA ALA A 184 -10.17 -15.60 3.64
C ALA A 184 -10.43 -17.12 3.58
N ILE A 185 -11.56 -17.56 2.99
CA ILE A 185 -11.87 -18.99 2.82
C ILE A 185 -10.82 -19.68 1.94
N LEU A 186 -10.40 -19.05 0.83
CA LEU A 186 -9.38 -19.62 -0.05
C LEU A 186 -8.02 -19.71 0.67
N ALA A 187 -7.66 -18.70 1.45
CA ALA A 187 -6.41 -18.69 2.23
C ALA A 187 -6.44 -19.72 3.37
N ASP A 188 -7.61 -19.99 3.95
CA ASP A 188 -7.76 -20.99 5.00
C ASP A 188 -7.82 -22.44 4.48
N SER A 189 -7.99 -22.61 3.16
CA SER A 189 -8.10 -23.92 2.54
C SER A 189 -6.83 -24.77 2.69
N GLY A 190 -7.01 -26.09 2.74
CA GLY A 190 -5.88 -27.03 2.79
C GLY A 190 -4.91 -26.89 1.61
N GLU A 191 -5.40 -26.42 0.46
CA GLU A 191 -4.58 -26.15 -0.72
C GLU A 191 -3.57 -25.03 -0.46
N PHE A 192 -4.03 -23.88 0.05
CA PHE A 192 -3.14 -22.77 0.40
C PHE A 192 -2.17 -23.16 1.52
N ARG A 193 -2.67 -23.83 2.57
CA ARG A 193 -1.83 -24.28 3.70
C ARG A 193 -0.73 -25.26 3.26
N SER A 194 -0.97 -26.08 2.23
CA SER A 194 0.03 -27.02 1.71
C SER A 194 1.17 -26.32 0.96
N ARG A 195 0.92 -25.14 0.40
CA ARG A 195 1.88 -24.33 -0.36
C ARG A 195 1.59 -22.84 -0.13
N PRO A 196 2.00 -22.29 1.03
CA PRO A 196 1.81 -20.87 1.32
C PRO A 196 2.54 -20.02 0.27
N ARG A 197 1.92 -18.92 -0.13
CA ARG A 197 2.47 -18.00 -1.12
C ARG A 197 2.54 -16.60 -0.53
N LEU A 198 3.55 -15.85 -0.97
CA LEU A 198 3.61 -14.42 -0.74
C LEU A 198 2.58 -13.74 -1.65
N LEU A 199 1.67 -13.01 -1.04
CA LEU A 199 0.60 -12.32 -1.75
C LEU A 199 0.98 -10.83 -1.89
N PRO A 200 0.93 -10.26 -3.11
CA PRO A 200 1.16 -8.84 -3.34
C PRO A 200 0.20 -7.97 -2.52
N SER A 201 0.72 -6.92 -1.88
CA SER A 201 -0.11 -5.95 -1.15
C SER A 201 -0.82 -4.96 -2.09
N PRO A 202 -1.87 -4.23 -1.62
CA PRO A 202 -2.61 -3.27 -2.43
C PRO A 202 -1.79 -2.14 -3.08
N VAL A 203 -0.57 -1.91 -2.60
CA VAL A 203 0.35 -0.89 -3.13
C VAL A 203 1.25 -1.41 -4.24
N GLN A 204 1.27 -2.73 -4.47
CA GLN A 204 2.07 -3.36 -5.52
C GLN A 204 1.31 -3.45 -6.85
N PRO A 205 2.00 -3.27 -8.00
CA PRO A 205 1.38 -3.43 -9.32
C PRO A 205 0.81 -4.83 -9.58
N ALA A 206 1.34 -5.85 -8.90
CA ALA A 206 0.88 -7.24 -9.01
C ALA A 206 -0.44 -7.51 -8.26
N PHE A 207 -0.96 -6.53 -7.50
CA PHE A 207 -2.25 -6.65 -6.84
C PHE A 207 -3.40 -6.53 -7.84
N VAL A 208 -3.93 -7.68 -8.24
CA VAL A 208 -4.90 -7.82 -9.33
C VAL A 208 -6.23 -7.06 -9.12
N PHE A 209 -6.54 -6.67 -7.88
CA PHE A 209 -7.77 -5.93 -7.56
C PHE A 209 -7.60 -4.41 -7.61
N ALA A 210 -6.37 -3.91 -7.76
CA ALA A 210 -6.14 -2.52 -8.09
C ALA A 210 -6.50 -2.32 -9.56
N THR A 211 -7.75 -1.94 -9.85
CA THR A 211 -8.12 -1.45 -11.18
C THR A 211 -7.20 -0.28 -11.54
N ALA A 212 -6.43 -0.43 -12.62
CA ALA A 212 -5.59 0.64 -13.14
C ALA A 212 -6.46 1.89 -13.35
N ALA A 213 -6.05 3.03 -12.79
CA ALA A 213 -6.52 4.30 -13.30
C ALA A 213 -6.22 4.29 -14.81
N ALA A 214 -7.19 4.66 -15.64
CA ALA A 214 -6.97 4.81 -17.07
C ALA A 214 -5.68 5.61 -17.28
N PRO A 215 -4.75 5.17 -18.15
CA PRO A 215 -3.55 5.93 -18.40
C PRO A 215 -3.95 7.36 -18.79
N PRO A 216 -3.27 8.41 -18.28
CA PRO A 216 -3.52 9.75 -18.76
C PRO A 216 -3.36 9.73 -20.28
N ALA A 217 -4.35 10.26 -20.99
CA ALA A 217 -4.29 10.39 -22.44
C ALA A 217 -2.95 11.02 -22.79
N ALA A 218 -2.13 10.29 -23.54
CA ALA A 218 -0.85 10.83 -24.00
C ALA A 218 -1.12 12.16 -24.71
N PRO A 219 -0.33 13.22 -24.46
CA PRO A 219 -0.46 14.43 -25.24
C PRO A 219 -0.26 14.06 -26.71
N GLU A 220 -1.27 14.33 -27.55
CA GLU A 220 -1.12 14.26 -29.00
C GLU A 220 0.07 15.17 -29.35
N LEU A 221 1.19 14.55 -29.71
CA LEU A 221 2.29 15.24 -30.36
C LEU A 221 1.77 15.63 -31.74
N THR A 222 1.16 16.80 -31.83
CA THR A 222 0.98 17.51 -33.09
C THR A 222 2.38 17.78 -33.64
N LEU A 223 2.83 16.88 -34.51
CA LEU A 223 3.95 17.14 -35.41
C LEU A 223 3.48 18.24 -36.36
N ASP A 224 3.91 19.46 -36.07
CA ASP A 224 3.78 20.61 -36.95
C ASP A 224 4.77 20.38 -38.11
N ASP A 225 4.26 19.85 -39.23
CA ASP A 225 5.01 19.71 -40.48
C ASP A 225 5.23 21.12 -41.07
N GLY A 226 6.28 21.79 -40.56
CA GLY A 226 6.86 22.96 -41.18
C GLY A 226 7.55 22.58 -42.49
N ALA A 227 6.77 22.56 -43.58
CA ALA A 227 7.27 22.51 -44.95
C ALA A 227 8.01 23.82 -45.27
N ASP A 228 9.33 23.82 -45.09
CA ASP A 228 10.22 24.81 -45.65
C ASP A 228 10.51 24.42 -47.11
N ALA A 229 9.88 25.13 -48.04
CA ALA A 229 10.18 25.05 -49.47
C ALA A 229 10.82 26.37 -49.89
N ALA A 230 12.14 26.33 -50.05
CA ALA A 230 12.92 27.28 -50.83
C ALA A 230 13.28 26.66 -52.18
#